data_AF-A0A2W0B528-F1
#
_entry.id   AF-A0A2W0B528-F1
#
_cell.length_a   1.000
_cell.length_b   1.000
_cell.length_c   1.000
_cell.angle_alpha   90.00
_cell.angle_beta   90.00
_cell.angle_gamma   90.00
#
_symmetry.space_group_name_H-M   'P 1'
#
loop_
_entity.id
_entity.type
_entity.pdbx_description
1 polymer ?
#
loop_
_entity_poly.entity_id
_entity_poly.type
_entity_poly.pdbx_seq_one_letter_code
_entity_poly.pdbx_strand_id
1 'polypeptide(L)'
;MHPILGYPRRLGLYLVAWLTLSELLFYLVTYHSDVDKFQSGLFFFPLFVFYAFICLSAWYSCRGIPIEDTSFTGLLVPHLLAAVIVGFFWAMVARALSNALSRLPRMQGFDQRIARDIPIFLAIGVLLYLLAVA
;
A
#
# COMPACT_ATOMS: atom_id res chain seq x y z
N MET A 1 7.23 -3.74 20.72
CA MET A 1 8.10 -2.70 20.12
C MET A 1 8.65 -3.26 18.82
N HIS A 2 8.19 -2.75 17.67
CA HIS A 2 8.65 -3.26 16.37
C HIS A 2 10.14 -2.93 16.20
N PRO A 3 11.02 -3.90 15.92
CA PRO A 3 12.46 -3.67 15.90
C PRO A 3 12.89 -2.61 14.88
N ILE A 4 12.11 -2.37 13.83
CA ILE A 4 12.38 -1.33 12.83
C ILE A 4 12.15 0.09 13.39
N LEU A 5 11.21 0.29 14.32
CA LEU A 5 10.92 1.62 14.90
C LEU A 5 12.00 2.07 15.90
N GLY A 6 12.77 1.13 16.46
CA GLY A 6 13.89 1.44 17.37
C GLY A 6 15.17 1.86 16.66
N TYR A 7 15.26 1.67 15.33
CA TYR A 7 16.46 2.00 14.55
C TYR A 7 16.09 2.86 13.33
N PRO A 8 16.21 4.20 13.42
CA PRO A 8 15.79 5.12 12.35
C PRO A 8 16.49 4.85 11.02
N ARG A 9 17.72 4.33 11.05
CA ARG A 9 18.46 3.92 9.84
C ARG A 9 17.79 2.76 9.09
N ARG A 10 17.25 1.76 9.82
CA ARG A 10 16.52 0.64 9.21
C ARG A 10 15.16 1.09 8.69
N LEU A 11 14.48 1.98 9.43
CA LEU A 11 13.24 2.60 8.99
C LEU A 11 13.46 3.42 7.70
N GLY A 12 14.55 4.19 7.62
CA GLY A 12 14.90 4.95 6.43
C GLY A 12 15.12 4.05 5.21
N LEU A 13 15.91 2.98 5.34
CA LEU A 13 16.12 2.01 4.26
C LEU A 13 14.82 1.32 3.83
N TYR A 14 13.95 0.98 4.79
CA TYR A 14 12.63 0.42 4.53
C TYR A 14 11.74 1.40 3.74
N LEU A 15 11.68 2.66 4.16
CA LEU A 15 10.95 3.70 3.45
C LEU A 15 11.52 3.95 2.06
N VAL A 16 12.84 3.92 1.88
CA VAL A 16 13.47 4.04 0.55
C VAL A 16 13.07 2.90 -0.38
N ALA A 17 13.07 1.65 0.10
CA ALA A 17 12.61 0.51 -0.69
C ALA A 17 11.13 0.66 -1.10
N TRP A 18 10.29 1.09 -0.17
CA TRP A 18 8.88 1.41 -0.46
C TRP A 18 8.71 2.58 -1.41
N LEU A 19 9.58 3.59 -1.35
CA LEU A 19 9.58 4.72 -2.27
C LEU A 19 9.92 4.27 -3.69
N THR A 20 10.94 3.43 -3.89
CA THR A 20 11.26 2.86 -5.20
C THR A 20 10.09 2.08 -5.78
N LEU A 21 9.39 1.30 -4.94
CA LEU A 21 8.21 0.55 -5.37
C LEU A 21 7.03 1.48 -5.69
N SER A 22 6.87 2.57 -4.94
CA SER A 22 5.87 3.61 -5.19
C SER A 22 6.12 4.34 -6.51
N GLU A 23 7.40 4.60 -6.82
CA GLU A 23 7.82 5.25 -8.05
C GLU A 23 7.55 4.37 -9.27
N LEU A 24 7.80 3.05 -9.16
CA LEU A 24 7.48 2.09 -10.22
C LEU A 24 5.97 2.05 -10.52
N LEU A 25 5.14 1.98 -9.48
CA LEU A 25 3.68 1.96 -9.64
C LEU A 25 3.14 3.31 -10.14
N PHE A 26 3.71 4.43 -9.68
CA PHE A 26 3.45 5.77 -10.21
C PHE A 26 3.79 5.83 -11.71
N TYR A 27 4.93 5.32 -12.11
CA TYR A 27 5.38 5.31 -13.51
C TYR A 27 4.44 4.47 -14.36
N LEU A 28 4.03 3.29 -13.89
CA LEU A 28 3.10 2.41 -14.62
C LEU A 28 1.75 3.08 -14.91
N VAL A 29 1.21 3.84 -13.94
CA VAL A 29 -0.08 4.55 -14.08
C VAL A 29 0.05 5.80 -14.96
N THR A 30 1.15 6.53 -14.85
CA THR A 30 1.37 7.80 -15.57
C THR A 30 1.98 7.62 -16.97
N TYR A 31 2.53 6.46 -17.30
CA TYR A 31 3.19 6.22 -18.60
C TYR A 31 2.25 6.36 -19.80
N HIS A 32 0.97 5.99 -19.65
CA HIS A 32 -0.02 6.03 -20.73
C HIS A 32 -0.98 7.22 -20.66
N SER A 33 -0.84 8.10 -19.69
CA SER A 33 -1.83 9.13 -19.43
C SER A 33 -1.16 10.50 -19.33
N ASP A 34 -1.73 11.53 -20.00
CA ASP A 34 -1.33 12.95 -19.89
C ASP A 34 -1.65 13.51 -18.49
N VAL A 35 -1.33 12.75 -17.45
CA VAL A 35 -1.62 13.07 -16.06
C VAL A 35 -0.47 13.90 -15.53
N ASP A 36 -0.83 15.01 -14.91
CA ASP A 36 0.10 15.91 -14.25
C ASP A 36 0.93 15.15 -13.22
N LYS A 37 2.25 15.05 -13.46
CA LYS A 37 3.21 14.36 -12.59
C LYS A 37 3.13 14.87 -11.15
N PHE A 38 2.84 16.15 -10.97
CA PHE A 38 2.69 16.75 -9.65
C PHE A 38 1.47 16.21 -8.90
N GLN A 39 0.32 16.09 -9.57
CA GLN A 39 -0.92 15.55 -9.00
C GLN A 39 -0.78 14.10 -8.59
N SER A 40 -0.18 13.29 -9.46
CA SER A 40 0.09 11.89 -9.13
C SER A 40 1.07 11.77 -7.97
N GLY A 41 2.11 12.60 -7.90
CA GLY A 41 3.11 12.51 -6.82
C GLY A 41 2.49 12.84 -5.47
N LEU A 42 1.65 13.88 -5.45
CA LEU A 42 0.93 14.33 -4.26
C LEU A 42 -0.08 13.29 -3.76
N PHE A 43 -0.63 12.45 -4.65
CA PHE A 43 -1.53 11.37 -4.28
C PHE A 43 -0.80 10.10 -3.86
N PHE A 44 0.13 9.61 -4.68
CA PHE A 44 0.80 8.32 -4.44
C PHE A 44 1.76 8.38 -3.26
N PHE A 45 2.50 9.47 -3.05
CA PHE A 45 3.45 9.57 -1.95
C PHE A 45 2.83 9.32 -0.56
N PRO A 46 1.80 10.08 -0.10
CA PRO A 46 1.21 9.84 1.21
C PRO A 46 0.50 8.50 1.31
N LEU A 47 -0.07 8.02 0.19
CA LEU A 47 -0.70 6.72 0.09
C LEU A 47 0.36 5.65 0.39
N PHE A 48 1.47 5.56 -0.35
CA PHE A 48 2.50 4.55 -0.14
C PHE A 48 3.17 4.60 1.23
N VAL A 49 3.39 5.80 1.78
CA VAL A 49 3.88 5.94 3.15
C VAL A 49 2.92 5.27 4.13
N PHE A 50 1.61 5.52 4.01
CA PHE A 50 0.59 4.90 4.85
C PHE A 50 0.58 3.37 4.72
N TYR A 51 0.73 2.84 3.50
CA TYR A 51 0.82 1.40 3.27
C TYR A 51 2.05 0.76 3.90
N ALA A 52 3.20 1.42 3.79
CA ALA A 52 4.44 0.95 4.39
C ALA A 52 4.29 0.78 5.92
N PHE A 53 3.50 1.64 6.58
CA PHE A 53 3.16 1.47 7.99
C PHE A 53 2.23 0.29 8.25
N ILE A 54 1.24 0.04 7.38
CA ILE A 54 0.37 -1.13 7.51
C ILE A 54 1.17 -2.43 7.36
N CYS A 55 2.11 -2.49 6.43
CA CYS A 55 2.97 -3.67 6.23
C CYS A 55 3.90 -3.97 7.42
N LEU A 56 4.19 -3.00 8.30
CA LEU A 56 4.89 -3.30 9.56
C LEU A 56 4.05 -4.21 10.48
N SER A 57 2.71 -4.22 10.33
CA SER A 57 1.86 -5.13 11.10
C SER A 57 2.01 -6.59 10.67
N ALA A 58 2.39 -6.84 9.40
CA ALA A 58 2.58 -8.17 8.84
C ALA A 58 3.68 -8.97 9.58
N TRP A 59 4.69 -8.29 10.13
CA TRP A 59 5.73 -8.91 10.95
C TRP A 59 5.16 -9.61 12.20
N TYR A 60 4.14 -9.03 12.83
CA TYR A 60 3.50 -9.64 13.99
C TYR A 60 2.68 -10.87 13.61
N SER A 61 2.02 -10.84 12.44
CA SER A 61 1.31 -12.01 11.91
C SER A 61 2.27 -13.16 11.60
N CYS A 62 3.42 -12.88 11.00
CA CYS A 62 4.43 -13.90 10.70
C CYS A 62 5.09 -14.47 11.97
N ARG A 63 5.26 -13.66 13.01
CA ARG A 63 5.85 -14.12 14.28
C ARG A 63 4.91 -15.02 15.10
N GLY A 64 3.60 -14.84 14.93
CA GLY A 64 2.59 -15.61 15.67
C GLY A 64 2.32 -17.01 15.11
N ILE A 65 2.79 -17.31 13.90
CA ILE A 65 2.49 -18.56 13.18
C ILE A 65 3.82 -19.28 12.88
N PRO A 66 4.28 -20.21 13.75
CA PRO A 66 5.52 -20.94 13.51
C PRO A 66 5.40 -21.85 12.29
N ILE A 67 6.33 -21.72 11.35
CA ILE A 67 6.32 -22.46 10.06
C ILE A 67 6.47 -23.97 10.28
N GLU A 68 7.15 -24.38 11.36
CA GLU A 68 7.44 -25.79 11.64
C GLU A 68 6.21 -26.61 12.06
N ASP A 69 5.21 -25.98 12.69
CA ASP A 69 4.04 -26.68 13.26
C ASP A 69 2.72 -26.41 12.51
N THR A 70 2.73 -25.51 11.53
CA THR A 70 1.51 -25.06 10.86
C THR A 70 1.37 -25.68 9.48
N SER A 71 0.22 -26.29 9.18
CA SER A 71 -0.07 -26.81 7.84
C SER A 71 -0.05 -25.69 6.80
N PHE A 72 0.25 -26.03 5.54
CA PHE A 72 0.26 -25.07 4.43
C PHE A 72 -1.03 -24.25 4.35
N THR A 73 -2.19 -24.88 4.60
CA THR A 73 -3.49 -24.19 4.67
C THR A 73 -3.65 -23.30 5.89
N GLY A 74 -3.11 -23.71 7.05
CA GLY A 74 -3.07 -22.92 8.27
C GLY A 74 -2.19 -21.67 8.16
N LEU A 75 -1.22 -21.66 7.25
CA LEU A 75 -0.42 -20.49 6.89
C LEU A 75 -1.13 -19.62 5.83
N LEU A 76 -1.61 -20.25 4.75
CA LEU A 76 -2.14 -19.55 3.58
C LEU A 76 -3.41 -18.75 3.87
N VAL A 77 -4.37 -19.34 4.60
CA VAL A 77 -5.70 -18.73 4.81
C VAL A 77 -5.62 -17.44 5.66
N PRO A 78 -4.90 -17.40 6.80
CA PRO A 78 -4.75 -16.17 7.57
C PRO A 78 -4.05 -15.06 6.79
N HIS A 79 -3.00 -15.38 6.03
CA HIS A 79 -2.27 -14.38 5.25
C HIS A 79 -3.09 -13.85 4.07
N LEU A 80 -3.89 -14.70 3.41
CA LEU A 80 -4.83 -14.25 2.37
C LEU A 80 -5.94 -13.37 2.94
N LEU A 81 -6.55 -13.74 4.06
CA LEU A 81 -7.56 -12.91 4.72
C LEU A 81 -6.99 -11.56 5.14
N ALA A 82 -5.80 -11.56 5.74
CA ALA A 82 -5.10 -10.34 6.10
C ALA A 82 -4.78 -9.49 4.86
N ALA A 83 -4.33 -10.10 3.75
CA ALA A 83 -4.08 -9.40 2.49
C ALA A 83 -5.35 -8.72 1.95
N VAL A 84 -6.49 -9.40 2.00
CA VAL A 84 -7.79 -8.85 1.58
C VAL A 84 -8.19 -7.68 2.48
N ILE A 85 -8.11 -7.83 3.81
CA ILE A 85 -8.45 -6.77 4.76
C ILE A 85 -7.56 -5.54 4.54
N VAL A 86 -6.25 -5.74 4.41
CA VAL A 86 -5.28 -4.67 4.14
C VAL A 86 -5.54 -4.03 2.79
N GLY A 87 -5.85 -4.82 1.75
CA GLY A 87 -6.23 -4.33 0.43
C GLY A 87 -7.50 -3.46 0.46
N PHE A 88 -8.51 -3.85 1.23
CA PHE A 88 -9.72 -3.05 1.44
C PHE A 88 -9.42 -1.73 2.15
N PHE A 89 -8.63 -1.79 3.23
CA PHE A 89 -8.25 -0.60 3.97
C PHE A 89 -7.42 0.36 3.09
N TRP A 90 -6.54 -0.20 2.27
CA TRP A 90 -5.77 0.54 1.28
C TRP A 90 -6.64 1.26 0.26
N ALA A 91 -7.62 0.56 -0.33
CA ALA A 91 -8.56 1.16 -1.26
C ALA A 91 -9.43 2.26 -0.61
N MET A 92 -9.82 2.09 0.65
CA MET A 92 -10.54 3.12 1.42
C MET A 92 -9.69 4.37 1.61
N VAL A 93 -8.41 4.22 1.94
CA VAL A 93 -7.47 5.34 2.11
C VAL A 93 -7.24 6.05 0.78
N ALA A 94 -7.08 5.31 -0.32
CA ALA A 94 -6.99 5.87 -1.67
C ALA A 94 -8.21 6.73 -1.99
N ARG A 95 -9.43 6.25 -1.68
CA ARG A 95 -10.66 7.00 -1.88
C ARG A 95 -10.77 8.24 -0.98
N ALA A 96 -10.44 8.10 0.30
CA ALA A 96 -10.49 9.20 1.25
C ALA A 96 -9.52 10.31 0.85
N LEU A 97 -8.30 9.94 0.45
CA LEU A 97 -7.28 10.86 -0.01
C LEU A 97 -7.67 11.54 -1.33
N SER A 98 -8.21 10.79 -2.30
CA SER A 98 -8.67 11.38 -3.57
C SER A 98 -9.80 12.40 -3.34
N ASN A 99 -10.73 12.11 -2.43
CA ASN A 99 -11.79 13.03 -2.05
C ASN A 99 -11.27 14.27 -1.30
N ALA A 100 -10.20 14.13 -0.51
CA ALA A 100 -9.57 15.26 0.16
C ALA A 100 -8.84 16.16 -0.85
N LEU A 101 -8.11 15.55 -1.79
CA LEU A 101 -7.38 16.27 -2.84
C LEU A 101 -8.32 16.94 -3.84
N SER A 102 -9.48 16.35 -4.17
CA SER A 102 -10.44 16.95 -5.10
C SER A 102 -11.07 18.26 -4.63
N ARG A 103 -10.91 18.60 -3.33
CA ARG A 103 -11.25 19.93 -2.79
C ARG A 103 -10.33 21.03 -3.28
N LEU A 104 -9.14 20.69 -3.80
CA LEU A 104 -8.20 21.64 -4.37
C LEU A 104 -8.61 22.00 -5.81
N PRO A 105 -8.58 23.29 -6.21
CA PRO A 105 -8.97 23.70 -7.57
C PRO A 105 -8.21 22.99 -8.69
N ARG A 106 -6.94 22.61 -8.45
CA ARG A 106 -6.09 21.91 -9.41
C ARG A 106 -6.41 20.41 -9.56
N MET A 107 -7.23 19.83 -8.68
CA MET A 107 -7.48 18.38 -8.63
C MET A 107 -8.97 18.03 -8.68
N GLN A 108 -9.81 18.96 -9.12
CA GLN A 108 -11.24 18.72 -9.28
C GLN A 108 -11.50 17.54 -10.24
N GLY A 109 -12.36 16.61 -9.85
CA GLY A 109 -12.70 15.42 -10.62
C GLY A 109 -11.68 14.28 -10.54
N PHE A 110 -10.59 14.43 -9.77
CA PHE A 110 -9.62 13.35 -9.53
C PHE A 110 -10.24 12.17 -8.75
N ASP A 111 -11.19 12.46 -7.86
CA ASP A 111 -11.94 11.47 -7.09
C ASP A 111 -12.76 10.51 -7.97
N GLN A 112 -13.33 11.01 -9.08
CA GLN A 112 -14.10 10.18 -10.01
C GLN A 112 -13.21 9.20 -10.78
N ARG A 113 -12.00 9.65 -11.15
CA ARG A 113 -11.00 8.79 -11.80
C ARG A 113 -10.55 7.68 -10.86
N ILE A 114 -10.14 8.03 -9.63
CA ILE A 114 -9.71 7.05 -8.63
C ILE A 114 -10.85 6.11 -8.24
N ALA A 115 -12.10 6.59 -8.16
CA ALA A 115 -13.26 5.75 -7.86
C ALA A 115 -13.45 4.61 -8.88
N ARG A 116 -13.15 4.86 -10.16
CA ARG A 116 -13.21 3.84 -11.22
C ARG A 116 -12.10 2.79 -11.09
N ASP A 117 -10.95 3.20 -10.56
CA ASP A 117 -9.76 2.36 -10.42
C ASP A 117 -9.64 1.68 -9.04
N ILE A 118 -10.63 1.85 -8.15
CA ILE A 118 -10.67 1.21 -6.81
C ILE A 118 -10.36 -0.30 -6.84
N PRO A 119 -10.92 -1.11 -7.78
CA PRO A 119 -10.59 -2.52 -7.85
C PRO A 119 -9.11 -2.79 -8.12
N ILE A 120 -8.43 -1.92 -8.88
CA ILE A 120 -7.00 -2.01 -9.16
C ILE A 120 -6.20 -1.72 -7.88
N PHE A 121 -6.58 -0.68 -7.13
CA PHE A 121 -5.96 -0.40 -5.84
C PHE A 121 -6.14 -1.55 -4.85
N LEU A 122 -7.33 -2.16 -4.80
CA LEU A 122 -7.59 -3.35 -3.99
C LEU A 122 -6.62 -4.49 -4.36
N ALA A 123 -6.52 -4.82 -5.65
CA ALA A 123 -5.66 -5.90 -6.14
C ALA A 123 -4.18 -5.62 -5.82
N ILE A 124 -3.71 -4.40 -6.06
CA ILE A 124 -2.34 -3.97 -5.71
C ILE A 124 -2.13 -4.09 -4.20
N GLY A 125 -3.08 -3.64 -3.38
CA GLY A 125 -3.01 -3.74 -1.93
C GLY A 125 -3.00 -5.18 -1.40
N VAL A 126 -3.60 -6.14 -2.11
CA VAL A 126 -3.46 -7.57 -1.79
C VAL A 126 -2.07 -8.07 -2.17
N LEU A 127 -1.61 -7.77 -3.39
CA LEU A 127 -0.31 -8.22 -3.90
C LEU A 127 0.86 -7.68 -3.07
N LEU A 128 0.83 -6.40 -2.71
CA LEU A 128 1.86 -5.77 -1.90
C LEU A 128 1.93 -6.40 -0.50
N TYR A 129 0.80 -6.79 0.09
CA TYR A 129 0.79 -7.45 1.39
C TYR A 129 1.38 -8.85 1.29
N LEU A 130 1.00 -9.61 0.26
CA LEU A 130 1.56 -10.94 0.01
C LEU A 130 3.07 -10.86 -0.25
N LEU A 131 3.54 -9.85 -0.99
CA LEU A 131 4.96 -9.61 -1.20
C LEU A 131 5.70 -9.27 0.11
N ALA A 132 5.06 -8.58 1.04
CA ALA A 132 5.65 -8.24 2.33
C ALA A 132 5.74 -9.44 3.29
N VAL A 133 4.95 -10.48 3.06
CA VAL A 133 4.90 -11.72 3.87
C VAL A 133 5.71 -12.86 3.24
N ALA A 134 5.95 -12.81 1.93
CA ALA A 134 6.77 -13.77 1.18
C ALA A 134 8.26 -13.70 1.54
#